data_AF-A0A1U7VE38-F1
#
_entry.id   AF-A0A1U7VE38-F1
#
_cell.length_a   1.000
_cell.length_b   1.000
_cell.length_c   1.000
_cell.angle_alpha   90.00
_cell.angle_beta   90.00
_cell.angle_gamma   90.00
#
_symmetry.space_group_name_H-M   'P 1'
#
loop_
_entity.id
_entity.type
_entity.pdbx_description
1 polymer ?
#
loop_
_entity_poly.entity_id
_entity_poly.type
_entity_poly.pdbx_seq_one_letter_code
_entity_poly.pdbx_strand_id
1 'polypeptide(L)'
;MLFADDILLMRGGVNERLEVLRQTLESKGFKFSRTKTDYLECKFSTESRETGVDMTLVSHVIPKRRSFKYLGSVIKGGGEIDKDVAHCIGVSWMKWRLAPGVLCDRKVPLRIK
;
A
#
# COMPACT_ATOMS: atom_id res chain seq x y z
N MET A 1 -6.85 -0.09 5.15
CA MET A 1 -6.94 1.31 4.68
C MET A 1 -7.91 1.33 3.50
N LEU A 2 -8.78 2.34 3.43
CA LEU A 2 -9.80 2.48 2.39
C LEU A 2 -9.60 3.85 1.73
N PHE A 3 -9.56 3.89 0.41
CA PHE A 3 -9.55 5.13 -0.36
C PHE A 3 -10.37 4.93 -1.63
N ALA A 4 -11.44 5.70 -1.80
CA ALA A 4 -12.39 5.52 -2.90
C ALA A 4 -12.84 4.04 -3.02
N ASP A 5 -12.52 3.37 -4.13
CA ASP A 5 -12.79 1.96 -4.40
C ASP A 5 -11.66 1.00 -4.01
N ASP A 6 -10.50 1.51 -3.57
CA ASP A 6 -9.33 0.70 -3.22
C ASP A 6 -9.30 0.33 -1.73
N ILE A 7 -9.13 -0.97 -1.46
CA ILE A 7 -9.05 -1.54 -0.11
C ILE A 7 -7.69 -2.20 0.08
N LEU A 8 -6.91 -1.71 1.05
CA LEU A 8 -5.64 -2.30 1.46
C LEU A 8 -5.79 -3.02 2.81
N LEU A 9 -5.55 -4.34 2.82
CA LEU A 9 -5.58 -5.19 4.02
C LEU A 9 -4.15 -5.59 4.42
N MET A 10 -3.69 -5.17 5.60
CA MET A 10 -2.34 -5.45 6.11
C MET A 10 -2.43 -6.12 7.50
N ARG A 11 -2.34 -7.46 7.59
CA ARG A 11 -2.11 -8.24 8.84
C ARG A 11 -2.12 -9.75 8.59
N GLY A 12 -1.47 -10.54 9.46
CA GLY A 12 -1.55 -12.01 9.44
C GLY A 12 -2.99 -12.55 9.55
N GLY A 13 -3.27 -13.69 8.89
CA GLY A 13 -4.63 -14.22 8.73
C GLY A 13 -5.43 -13.51 7.62
N VAL A 14 -4.76 -13.12 6.53
CA VAL A 14 -5.36 -12.30 5.45
C VAL A 14 -6.51 -13.03 4.75
N ASN A 15 -6.42 -14.35 4.57
CA ASN A 15 -7.36 -15.09 3.72
C ASN A 15 -8.78 -15.15 4.30
N GLU A 16 -8.92 -15.55 5.57
CA GLU A 16 -10.23 -15.57 6.24
C GLU A 16 -10.87 -14.18 6.29
N ARG A 17 -10.07 -13.15 6.58
CA ARG A 17 -10.53 -11.76 6.62
C ARG A 17 -10.92 -11.24 5.25
N LEU A 18 -10.21 -11.66 4.20
CA LEU A 18 -10.54 -11.30 2.83
C LEU A 18 -11.90 -11.86 2.42
N GLU A 19 -12.18 -13.13 2.76
CA GLU A 19 -13.48 -13.75 2.47
C GLU A 19 -14.62 -13.13 3.29
N VAL A 20 -14.41 -12.83 4.57
CA VAL A 20 -15.40 -12.11 5.39
C VAL A 20 -15.68 -10.71 4.84
N LEU A 21 -14.64 -9.99 4.44
CA LEU A 21 -14.77 -8.67 3.84
C LEU A 21 -15.53 -8.72 2.51
N ARG A 22 -15.22 -9.71 1.66
CA ARG A 22 -15.95 -9.96 0.41
C ARG A 22 -17.44 -10.21 0.67
N GLN A 23 -17.78 -11.16 1.54
CA GLN A 23 -19.17 -11.48 1.87
C GLN A 23 -19.91 -10.25 2.40
N THR A 24 -19.27 -9.46 3.25
CA THR A 24 -19.84 -8.22 3.79
C THR A 24 -20.13 -7.21 2.68
N LEU A 25 -19.18 -7.00 1.76
CA LEU A 25 -19.35 -6.07 0.65
C LEU A 25 -20.41 -6.53 -0.36
N GLU A 26 -20.42 -7.83 -0.69
CA GLU A 26 -21.44 -8.43 -1.55
C GLU A 26 -22.84 -8.33 -0.95
N SER A 27 -22.98 -8.50 0.37
CA SER A 27 -24.26 -8.30 1.07
C SER A 27 -24.79 -6.86 0.98
N LYS A 28 -23.90 -5.90 0.71
CA LYS A 28 -24.23 -4.49 0.51
C LYS A 28 -24.34 -4.11 -0.98
N GLY A 29 -24.25 -5.09 -1.88
CA GLY A 29 -24.38 -4.90 -3.34
C GLY A 29 -23.08 -4.54 -4.07
N PHE A 30 -21.94 -4.52 -3.37
CA PHE A 30 -20.64 -4.28 -4.00
C PHE A 30 -20.05 -5.57 -4.56
N LYS A 31 -19.21 -5.46 -5.59
CA LYS A 31 -18.54 -6.62 -6.22
C LYS A 31 -17.03 -6.42 -6.20
N PHE A 32 -16.31 -7.50 -5.89
CA PHE A 32 -14.86 -7.51 -5.94
C PHE A 32 -14.36 -7.72 -7.38
N SER A 33 -13.40 -6.92 -7.80
CA SER A 33 -12.78 -7.05 -9.13
C SER A 33 -11.65 -8.08 -9.09
N ARG A 34 -11.90 -9.27 -9.63
CA ARG A 34 -10.92 -10.38 -9.66
C ARG A 34 -9.62 -10.02 -10.38
N THR A 35 -9.70 -9.19 -11.43
CA THR A 35 -8.54 -8.80 -12.25
C THR A 35 -7.73 -7.65 -11.67
N LYS A 36 -8.29 -6.91 -10.70
CA LYS A 36 -7.61 -5.79 -10.02
C LYS A 36 -7.11 -6.18 -8.62
N THR A 37 -7.58 -7.31 -8.10
CA THR A 37 -7.16 -7.79 -6.79
C THR A 37 -5.86 -8.53 -6.95
N ASP A 38 -4.82 -8.00 -6.31
CA ASP A 38 -3.51 -8.59 -6.23
C ASP A 38 -3.09 -8.56 -4.74
N TYR A 39 -2.10 -9.35 -4.33
CA TYR A 39 -1.59 -9.31 -2.94
C TYR A 39 -0.08 -9.11 -2.85
N LEU A 40 0.33 -8.46 -1.76
CA LEU A 40 1.73 -8.31 -1.35
C LEU A 40 1.94 -9.10 -0.08
N GLU A 41 2.91 -10.00 -0.09
CA GLU A 41 3.42 -10.55 1.16
C GLU A 41 4.43 -9.55 1.73
N CYS A 42 4.09 -8.94 2.86
CA CYS A 42 5.02 -8.10 3.59
C CYS A 42 5.62 -8.86 4.77
N LYS A 43 6.95 -9.00 4.78
CA LYS A 43 7.68 -9.62 5.89
C LYS A 43 7.85 -8.62 7.04
N PHE A 44 6.75 -8.29 7.72
CA PHE A 44 6.77 -7.38 8.87
C PHE A 44 7.26 -8.05 10.17
N SER A 45 7.32 -9.39 10.24
CA SER A 45 7.76 -10.15 11.42
C SER A 45 8.75 -11.26 11.07
N THR A 46 9.67 -11.56 11.99
CA THR A 46 10.69 -12.62 11.89
C THR A 46 10.11 -14.03 11.96
N GLU A 47 8.93 -14.20 12.57
CA GLU A 47 8.23 -15.48 12.60
C GLU A 47 7.49 -15.73 11.28
N SER A 48 8.05 -16.64 10.48
CA SER A 48 7.38 -17.25 9.35
C SER A 48 6.25 -18.15 9.86
N ARG A 49 5.04 -17.61 9.95
CA ARG A 49 3.86 -18.47 9.93
C ARG A 49 3.18 -18.32 8.58
N GLU A 50 3.26 -19.43 7.84
CA GLU A 50 2.60 -19.72 6.57
C GLU A 50 3.20 -19.05 5.33
N THR A 51 4.51 -19.22 5.16
CA THR A 51 5.16 -19.09 3.85
C THR A 51 4.67 -20.21 2.94
N GLY A 52 3.79 -19.90 1.97
CA GLY A 52 3.50 -20.82 0.85
C GLY A 52 2.04 -21.13 0.58
N VAL A 53 1.08 -20.58 1.34
CA VAL A 53 -0.34 -20.68 0.97
C VAL A 53 -0.64 -19.60 -0.06
N ASP A 54 -0.90 -20.03 -1.30
CA ASP A 54 -1.40 -19.14 -2.34
C ASP A 54 -2.73 -18.53 -1.89
N MET A 55 -2.80 -17.20 -1.94
CA MET A 55 -4.01 -16.49 -1.56
C MET A 55 -5.07 -16.74 -2.63
N THR A 56 -6.24 -17.22 -2.23
CA THR A 56 -7.34 -17.52 -3.14
C THR A 56 -8.54 -16.64 -2.84
N LEU A 57 -9.19 -16.13 -3.89
CA LEU A 57 -10.43 -15.37 -3.82
C LEU A 57 -11.47 -16.08 -4.69
N VAL A 58 -12.55 -16.58 -4.10
CA VAL A 58 -13.60 -17.33 -4.84
C VAL A 58 -12.99 -18.44 -5.71
N SER A 59 -12.11 -19.26 -5.11
CA SER A 59 -11.38 -20.34 -5.78
C SER A 59 -10.42 -19.91 -6.91
N HIS A 60 -10.19 -18.62 -7.11
CA HIS A 60 -9.18 -18.09 -8.03
C HIS A 60 -7.92 -17.69 -7.28
N VAL A 61 -6.74 -18.09 -7.77
CA VAL A 61 -5.46 -17.68 -7.18
C VAL A 61 -5.22 -16.20 -7.46
N ILE A 62 -5.10 -15.41 -6.40
CA ILE A 62 -4.75 -14.00 -6.50
C ILE A 62 -3.26 -13.92 -6.86
N PRO A 63 -2.86 -13.15 -7.88
CA PRO A 63 -1.45 -13.02 -8.22
C PRO A 63 -0.67 -12.29 -7.13
N LYS A 64 0.48 -12.87 -6.77
CA LYS A 64 1.45 -12.25 -5.86
C LYS A 64 2.26 -11.20 -6.60
N ARG A 65 2.36 -9.99 -6.06
CA ARG A 65 3.27 -8.95 -6.58
C ARG A 65 4.47 -8.76 -5.66
N ARG A 66 5.55 -8.19 -6.21
CA ARG A 66 6.74 -7.78 -5.44
C ARG A 66 6.64 -6.36 -4.90
N SER A 67 5.80 -5.53 -5.52
CA SER A 67 5.55 -4.15 -5.13
C SER A 67 4.20 -3.67 -5.63
N PHE A 68 3.62 -2.71 -4.93
CA PHE A 68 2.40 -2.00 -5.30
C PHE A 68 2.65 -0.50 -5.37
N LYS A 69 2.02 0.16 -6.34
CA LYS A 69 1.89 1.61 -6.33
C LYS A 69 0.53 1.95 -5.75
N TYR A 70 0.50 2.71 -4.66
CA TYR A 70 -0.72 3.13 -4.00
C TYR A 70 -0.60 4.60 -3.60
N LEU A 71 -1.55 5.43 -4.04
CA LEU A 71 -1.58 6.88 -3.79
C LEU A 71 -0.27 7.62 -4.11
N GLY A 72 0.42 7.15 -5.16
CA GLY A 72 1.70 7.73 -5.58
C GLY A 72 2.92 7.13 -4.88
N SER A 73 2.75 6.41 -3.77
CA SER A 73 3.84 5.71 -3.09
C SER A 73 4.03 4.28 -3.57
N VAL A 74 5.27 3.80 -3.57
CA VAL A 74 5.59 2.39 -3.90
C VAL A 74 5.85 1.58 -2.63
N ILE A 75 4.97 0.61 -2.37
CA ILE A 75 5.07 -0.35 -1.26
C ILE A 75 5.77 -1.62 -1.76
N LYS A 76 6.86 -2.02 -1.11
CA LYS A 76 7.60 -3.26 -1.43
C LYS A 76 7.37 -4.33 -0.36
N GLY A 77 7.55 -5.61 -0.71
CA GLY A 77 7.34 -6.74 0.22
C GLY A 77 8.24 -6.76 1.47
N GLY A 78 9.26 -5.90 1.55
CA GLY A 78 10.01 -5.65 2.79
C GLY A 78 9.32 -4.68 3.76
N GLY A 79 8.15 -4.14 3.42
CA GLY A 79 7.52 -3.06 4.19
C GLY A 79 8.23 -1.70 4.02
N GLU A 80 9.27 -1.63 3.19
CA GLU A 80 10.02 -0.40 2.91
C GLU A 80 9.17 0.59 2.10
N ILE A 81 8.63 1.60 2.78
CA ILE A 81 8.01 2.80 2.18
C ILE A 81 8.79 4.07 2.47
N ASP A 82 9.64 4.05 3.51
CA ASP A 82 10.33 5.23 4.04
C ASP A 82 11.16 5.96 2.98
N LYS A 83 11.94 5.21 2.18
CA LYS A 83 12.76 5.76 1.10
C LYS A 83 11.93 6.49 0.05
N ASP A 84 10.77 5.94 -0.30
CA ASP A 84 9.88 6.51 -1.31
C ASP A 84 9.16 7.75 -0.79
N VAL A 85 8.71 7.73 0.47
CA VAL A 85 8.14 8.89 1.17
C VAL A 85 9.19 10.00 1.30
N ALA A 86 10.40 9.70 1.74
CA ALA A 86 11.49 10.67 1.88
C ALA A 86 11.83 11.32 0.52
N HIS A 87 11.88 10.51 -0.55
CA HIS A 87 12.08 11.02 -1.91
C HIS A 87 10.95 11.95 -2.35
N CYS A 88 9.69 11.56 -2.17
CA CYS A 88 8.53 12.38 -2.53
C CYS A 88 8.45 13.70 -1.74
N ILE A 89 8.78 13.67 -0.46
CA ILE A 89 8.90 14.88 0.38
C ILE A 89 10.02 15.76 -0.18
N GLY A 90 11.19 15.20 -0.48
CA GLY A 90 12.31 15.95 -1.06
C GLY A 90 11.94 16.62 -2.39
N VAL A 91 11.29 15.91 -3.30
CA VAL A 91 10.83 16.46 -4.59
C VAL A 91 9.79 17.55 -4.39
N SER A 92 8.81 17.32 -3.52
CA SER A 92 7.76 18.31 -3.23
C SER A 92 8.36 19.58 -2.63
N TRP A 93 9.31 19.42 -1.70
CA TRP A 93 10.02 20.53 -1.06
C TRP A 93 10.85 21.34 -2.06
N MET A 94 11.56 20.69 -2.98
CA MET A 94 12.28 21.38 -4.06
C MET A 94 11.33 22.19 -4.95
N LYS A 95 10.18 21.62 -5.33
CA LYS A 95 9.18 22.33 -6.14
C LYS A 95 8.60 23.54 -5.41
N TRP A 96 8.33 23.41 -4.11
CA TRP A 96 7.86 24.53 -3.29
C TRP A 96 8.88 25.66 -3.19
N ARG A 97 10.19 25.35 -3.15
CA ARG A 97 11.25 26.37 -3.17
C ARG A 97 11.40 27.11 -4.49
N LEU A 98 11.06 26.46 -5.59
CA LEU A 98 11.16 27.03 -6.92
C LEU A 98 9.89 27.79 -7.35
N ALA A 99 8.79 27.68 -6.60
CA ALA A 99 7.55 28.40 -6.87
C ALA A 99 7.70 29.88 -6.47
N PRO A 100 7.73 30.83 -7.43
CA PRO A 100 7.80 32.25 -7.10
C PRO A 100 6.48 32.65 -6.40
N GLY A 101 6.57 33.03 -5.12
CA GLY A 101 5.42 33.47 -4.32
C GLY A 101 5.19 32.69 -3.02
N VAL A 102 5.83 31.53 -2.83
CA VAL A 102 5.88 30.85 -1.54
C VAL A 102 7.07 31.39 -0.77
N LEU A 103 6.82 32.16 0.31
CA LEU A 103 7.84 32.66 1.24
C LEU A 103 8.63 31.50 1.84
N CYS A 104 9.69 31.08 1.17
CA CYS A 104 10.59 30.06 1.66
C CYS A 104 11.48 30.66 2.74
N ASP A 105 11.30 30.25 4.00
CA ASP A 105 12.27 30.57 5.04
C ASP A 105 13.59 29.85 4.72
N ARG A 106 14.62 30.64 4.42
CA ARG A 106 15.96 30.19 4.04
C ARG A 106 16.66 29.41 5.16
N LYS A 107 16.13 29.47 6.39
CA LYS A 107 16.70 28.81 7.58
C LYS A 107 16.28 27.34 7.75
N VAL A 108 15.32 26.83 6.97
CA VAL A 108 14.88 25.44 7.09
C VAL A 108 15.89 24.49 6.40
N PRO A 109 16.52 23.56 7.14
CA PRO A 109 17.54 22.67 6.58
C PRO A 109 17.00 21.75 5.48
N LEU A 110 17.85 21.40 4.52
CA LEU A 110 17.53 20.43 3.44
C LEU A 110 17.41 18.99 3.94
N ARG A 111 17.91 18.70 5.14
CA ARG A 111 17.85 17.38 5.76
C ARG A 111 16.86 17.45 6.91
N ILE A 112 15.67 16.94 6.68
CA ILE A 112 14.80 16.49 7.76
C ILE A 112 15.44 15.18 8.24
N LYS A 113 15.94 15.19 9.49
CA LYS A 113 16.62 14.06 10.09
C LYS A 113 15.62 13.03 10.59
#